data_AF-A0A9E4KKP0-F1
#
_entry.id   AF-A0A9E4KKP0-F1
#
_cell.length_a   1.000
_cell.length_b   1.000
_cell.length_c   1.000
_cell.angle_alpha   90.00
_cell.angle_beta   90.00
_cell.angle_gamma   90.00
#
_symmetry.space_group_name_H-M   'P 1'
#
loop_
_entity.id
_entity.type
_entity.pdbx_description
1 polymer ?
#
loop_
_entity_poly.entity_id
_entity_poly.type
_entity_poly.pdbx_seq_one_letter_code
_entity_poly.pdbx_strand_id
1 'polypeptide(L)'
;MIYVSILTSDRTRDPELWATIWQGSPPPSITLIGAYNLGNDKRVFIWESRALADVQFMDRFNEVGLLETYPAFDRTEGWRAAFAKDIDGFRARLEGASSTAAANVESAVDLRSRGMNAPNRNAARAAARQWVAEQESKG
;
A
#
# COMPACT_ATOMS: atom_id res chain seq x y z
N MET A 1 -0.06 10.35 6.76
CA MET A 1 -0.76 9.20 6.13
C MET A 1 -0.13 8.97 4.77
N ILE A 2 0.25 7.74 4.44
CA ILE A 2 0.78 7.42 3.10
C ILE A 2 -0.39 7.14 2.17
N TYR A 3 -0.31 7.66 0.95
CA TYR A 3 -1.26 7.45 -0.12
C TYR A 3 -0.54 6.91 -1.36
N VAL A 4 -1.25 6.06 -2.11
CA VAL A 4 -0.88 5.66 -3.46
C VAL A 4 -1.95 6.19 -4.38
N SER A 5 -1.55 7.05 -5.32
CA SER A 5 -2.43 7.57 -6.35
C SER A 5 -2.06 6.99 -7.71
N ILE A 6 -3.07 6.59 -8.49
CA ILE A 6 -2.94 6.18 -9.87
C ILE A 6 -3.61 7.25 -10.73
N LEU A 7 -2.80 7.98 -11.50
CA LEU A 7 -3.31 8.90 -12.51
C LEU A 7 -3.43 8.15 -13.83
N THR A 8 -4.61 8.19 -14.44
CA THR A 8 -4.83 7.80 -15.83
C THR A 8 -5.06 9.05 -16.68
N SER A 9 -4.18 9.32 -17.63
CA SER A 9 -4.26 10.48 -18.52
C SER A 9 -3.72 10.12 -19.91
N ASP A 10 -4.41 10.53 -20.97
CA ASP A 10 -3.93 10.40 -22.35
C ASP A 10 -2.54 11.04 -22.49
N ARG A 11 -1.59 10.33 -23.10
CA ARG A 11 -0.20 10.77 -23.32
C ARG A 11 -0.12 12.05 -24.18
N THR A 12 -1.11 12.31 -25.02
CA THR A 12 -1.21 13.56 -25.78
C THR A 12 -1.41 14.79 -24.88
N ARG A 13 -1.95 14.60 -23.67
CA ARG A 13 -2.11 15.64 -22.65
C ARG A 13 -0.92 15.76 -21.71
N ASP A 14 0.20 15.07 -21.98
CA ASP A 14 1.43 15.20 -21.20
C ASP A 14 1.90 16.66 -21.01
N PRO A 15 1.83 17.55 -22.02
CA PRO A 15 2.17 18.96 -21.83
C PRO A 15 1.29 19.65 -20.77
N GLU A 16 -0.02 19.38 -20.78
CA GLU A 16 -0.97 19.91 -19.79
C GLU A 16 -0.66 19.34 -18.40
N LEU A 17 -0.35 18.05 -18.31
CA LEU A 17 0.03 17.42 -17.05
C LEU A 17 1.26 18.09 -16.45
N TRP A 18 2.30 18.32 -17.26
CA TRP A 18 3.49 19.02 -16.79
C TRP A 18 3.18 20.46 -16.39
N ALA A 19 2.33 21.17 -17.14
CA ALA A 19 1.88 22.49 -16.75
C ALA A 19 1.17 22.46 -15.38
N THR A 20 0.27 21.51 -15.15
CA THR A 20 -0.38 21.29 -13.85
C THR A 20 0.64 21.02 -12.76
N ILE A 21 1.66 20.18 -13.00
CA ILE A 21 2.71 19.88 -12.01
C ILE A 21 3.47 21.16 -11.61
N TRP A 22 3.91 21.93 -12.61
CA TRP A 22 4.75 23.11 -12.42
C TRP A 22 3.99 24.36 -11.97
N GLN A 23 2.67 24.39 -12.13
CA GLN A 23 1.85 25.50 -11.67
C GLN A 23 1.71 25.46 -10.15
N GLY A 24 1.98 26.60 -9.49
CA GLY A 24 1.81 26.76 -8.05
C GLY A 24 2.87 26.04 -7.20
N SER A 25 2.85 26.32 -5.90
CA SER A 25 3.73 25.65 -4.93
C SER A 25 2.98 24.50 -4.25
N PRO A 26 3.59 23.31 -4.10
CA PRO A 26 3.02 22.28 -3.25
C PRO A 26 2.91 22.77 -1.80
N PRO A 27 1.88 22.34 -1.03
CA PRO A 27 1.83 22.57 0.41
C PRO A 27 3.11 22.05 1.08
N PRO A 28 3.70 22.75 2.07
CA PRO A 28 4.92 22.29 2.72
C PRO A 28 4.76 20.98 3.50
N SER A 29 3.52 20.55 3.74
CA SER A 29 3.15 19.30 4.41
C SER A 29 3.12 18.07 3.51
N ILE A 30 3.09 18.23 2.17
CA ILE A 30 3.08 17.11 1.24
C ILE A 30 4.51 16.63 0.99
N THR A 31 4.73 15.32 1.01
CA THR A 31 6.02 14.72 0.67
C THR A 31 5.83 13.66 -0.39
N LEU A 32 6.48 13.83 -1.55
CA LEU A 32 6.53 12.78 -2.57
C LEU A 32 7.58 11.74 -2.18
N ILE A 33 7.15 10.49 -1.99
CA ILE A 33 8.02 9.36 -1.67
C ILE A 33 8.54 8.71 -2.95
N GLY A 34 7.71 8.62 -3.99
CA GLY A 34 8.09 8.08 -5.29
C GLY A 34 7.07 8.38 -6.37
N ALA A 35 7.54 8.43 -7.62
CA ALA A 35 6.69 8.57 -8.80
C ALA A 35 7.17 7.64 -9.91
N TYR A 36 6.25 6.93 -10.55
CA TYR A 36 6.55 5.95 -11.60
C TYR A 36 5.66 6.16 -12.82
N ASN A 37 6.25 6.21 -14.01
CA ASN A 37 5.51 6.16 -15.28
C ASN A 37 5.42 4.69 -15.70
N LEU A 38 4.21 4.17 -15.96
CA LEU A 38 4.00 2.73 -16.21
C LEU A 38 4.12 2.32 -17.69
N GLY A 39 4.73 3.15 -18.53
CA GLY A 39 4.89 2.88 -19.97
C GLY A 39 3.59 2.90 -20.79
N ASN A 40 2.48 3.30 -20.17
CA ASN A 40 1.18 3.53 -20.77
C ASN A 40 0.60 4.85 -20.24
N ASP A 41 -0.72 5.03 -20.36
CA ASP A 41 -1.44 6.23 -19.89
C ASP A 41 -1.50 6.35 -18.35
N LYS A 42 -0.80 5.48 -17.61
CA LYS A 42 -0.83 5.44 -16.15
C LYS A 42 0.46 5.91 -15.50
N ARG A 43 0.29 6.63 -14.41
CA ARG A 43 1.35 7.08 -13.51
C ARG A 43 0.98 6.76 -12.08
N VAL A 44 1.97 6.41 -11.29
CA VAL A 44 1.80 6.12 -9.86
C VAL A 44 2.53 7.18 -9.06
N PHE A 45 1.84 7.76 -8.07
CA PHE A 45 2.42 8.65 -7.08
C PHE A 45 2.29 8.01 -5.71
N ILE A 46 3.40 7.91 -4.98
CA ILE A 46 3.43 7.50 -3.58
C ILE A 46 3.81 8.73 -2.77
N TRP A 47 2.95 9.14 -1.84
CA TRP A 47 3.13 10.40 -1.13
C TRP A 47 2.62 10.33 0.30
N GLU A 48 3.18 11.16 1.17
CA GLU A 48 2.71 11.36 2.54
C GLU A 48 1.95 12.68 2.63
N SER A 49 0.82 12.63 3.33
CA SER A 49 0.03 13.80 3.73
C SER A 49 0.02 13.98 5.24
N ARG A 50 -0.04 15.24 5.66
CA ARG A 50 -0.31 15.66 7.05
C ARG A 50 -1.51 16.62 7.16
N ALA A 51 -2.03 17.11 6.04
CA ALA A 51 -3.12 18.07 6.00
C ALA A 51 -4.08 17.85 4.83
N LEU A 52 -5.32 18.32 4.97
CA LEU A 52 -6.34 18.31 3.92
C LEU A 52 -5.87 19.05 2.65
N ALA A 53 -5.08 20.11 2.81
CA ALA A 53 -4.50 20.86 1.70
C ALA A 53 -3.62 20.00 0.77
N ASP A 54 -2.98 18.94 1.30
CA ASP A 54 -2.18 18.03 0.47
C ASP A 54 -3.07 17.21 -0.46
N VAL A 55 -4.23 16.78 0.02
CA VAL A 55 -5.23 16.04 -0.76
C VAL A 55 -5.80 16.93 -1.86
N GLN A 56 -6.14 18.18 -1.52
CA GLN A 56 -6.62 19.17 -2.48
C GLN A 56 -5.56 19.49 -3.55
N PHE A 57 -4.28 19.57 -3.15
CA PHE A 57 -3.19 19.76 -4.09
C PHE A 57 -3.07 18.58 -5.07
N MET A 58 -3.28 17.35 -4.61
CA MET A 58 -3.30 16.18 -5.50
C MET A 58 -4.57 16.12 -6.36
N ASP A 59 -5.71 16.63 -5.89
CA ASP A 59 -6.97 16.59 -6.64
C ASP A 59 -6.91 17.33 -7.98
N ARG A 60 -6.04 18.35 -8.11
CA ARG A 60 -5.84 19.10 -9.37
C ARG A 60 -5.46 18.22 -10.58
N PHE A 61 -4.87 17.05 -10.34
CA PHE A 61 -4.54 16.13 -11.43
C PHE A 61 -5.78 15.59 -12.15
N ASN A 62 -6.96 15.69 -11.54
CA ASN A 62 -8.25 15.40 -12.18
C ASN A 62 -8.63 16.39 -13.29
N GLU A 63 -7.94 17.54 -13.41
CA GLU A 63 -8.14 18.47 -14.54
C GLU A 63 -7.55 17.91 -15.86
N VAL A 64 -6.55 17.04 -15.75
CA VAL A 64 -5.81 16.48 -16.91
C VAL A 64 -6.09 14.98 -17.12
N GLY A 65 -6.68 14.32 -16.14
CA GLY A 65 -7.02 12.90 -16.22
C GLY A 65 -7.94 12.46 -15.10
N LEU A 66 -7.83 11.18 -14.72
CA LEU A 66 -8.51 10.62 -13.54
C LEU A 66 -7.46 10.19 -12.52
N LEU A 67 -7.47 10.82 -11.35
CA LEU A 67 -6.62 10.47 -10.22
C LEU A 67 -7.41 9.65 -9.20
N GLU A 68 -7.10 8.37 -9.11
CA GLU A 68 -7.61 7.50 -8.06
C GLU A 68 -6.62 7.46 -6.91
N THR A 69 -7.04 7.79 -5.68
CA THR A 69 -6.15 7.88 -4.51
C THR A 69 -6.59 6.93 -3.42
N TYR A 70 -5.64 6.12 -2.95
CA TYR A 70 -5.87 5.06 -1.97
C TYR A 70 -4.96 5.23 -0.74
N PRO A 71 -5.48 5.16 0.49
CA PRO A 71 -4.64 5.10 1.69
C PRO A 71 -3.83 3.80 1.72
N ALA A 72 -2.52 3.90 1.96
CA ALA A 72 -1.64 2.75 2.08
C ALA A 72 -1.47 2.36 3.56
N PHE A 73 -2.16 1.30 3.98
CA PHE A 73 -2.14 0.81 5.36
C PHE A 73 -1.03 -0.21 5.62
N ASP A 74 -0.73 -1.05 4.63
CA ASP A 74 0.35 -2.04 4.72
C ASP A 74 1.66 -1.44 4.22
N ARG A 75 2.64 -1.35 5.11
CA ARG A 75 3.94 -0.75 4.81
C ARG A 75 4.86 -1.78 4.18
N THR A 76 5.76 -1.33 3.32
CA THR A 76 6.78 -2.14 2.61
C THR A 76 7.51 -3.14 3.50
N GLU A 77 7.68 -2.86 4.80
CA GLU A 77 8.35 -3.74 5.76
C GLU A 77 7.65 -5.10 5.92
N GLY A 78 6.31 -5.14 5.99
CA GLY A 78 5.57 -6.40 6.09
C GLY A 78 5.74 -7.26 4.84
N TRP A 79 5.67 -6.63 3.67
CA TRP A 79 5.96 -7.28 2.38
C TRP A 79 7.42 -7.73 2.27
N ARG A 80 8.37 -6.94 2.77
CA ARG A 80 9.80 -7.28 2.75
C ARG A 80 10.06 -8.55 3.56
N ALA A 81 9.50 -8.65 4.77
CA ALA A 81 9.60 -9.86 5.59
C ALA A 81 8.96 -11.07 4.88
N ALA A 82 7.77 -10.89 4.26
CA ALA A 82 7.08 -11.95 3.53
C ALA A 82 7.86 -12.45 2.29
N PHE A 83 8.57 -11.55 1.59
CA PHE A 83 9.41 -11.87 0.44
C PHE A 83 10.71 -12.53 0.87
N ALA A 84 11.28 -12.11 2.00
CA ALA A 84 12.47 -12.71 2.61
C ALA A 84 12.19 -14.04 3.32
N LYS A 85 10.92 -14.42 3.51
CA LYS A 85 10.50 -15.56 4.36
C LYS A 85 10.97 -15.43 5.81
N ASP A 86 11.05 -14.21 6.29
CA ASP A 86 11.48 -13.86 7.63
C ASP A 86 10.28 -13.76 8.57
N ILE A 87 9.91 -14.90 9.17
CA ILE A 87 8.74 -14.97 10.06
C ILE A 87 8.99 -14.23 11.39
N ASP A 88 10.23 -14.22 11.87
CA ASP A 88 10.62 -13.57 13.12
C ASP A 88 10.66 -12.05 12.95
N GLY A 89 11.22 -11.56 11.84
CA GLY A 89 11.15 -10.15 11.48
C GLY A 89 9.72 -9.66 11.26
N PHE A 90 8.85 -10.50 10.68
CA PHE A 90 7.42 -10.19 10.55
C PHE A 90 6.74 -10.08 11.94
N ARG A 91 7.01 -11.02 12.85
CA ARG A 91 6.49 -11.01 14.23
C ARG A 91 6.94 -9.76 14.98
N ALA A 92 8.24 -9.47 15.01
CA ALA A 92 8.79 -8.30 15.69
C ALA A 92 8.16 -6.99 15.18
N ARG A 93 7.83 -6.94 13.89
CA ARG A 93 7.17 -5.78 13.30
C ARG A 93 5.71 -5.60 13.75
N LEU A 94 4.97 -6.69 13.91
CA LEU A 94 3.61 -6.65 14.42
C LEU A 94 3.58 -6.28 15.91
N GLU A 95 4.51 -6.82 16.69
CA GLU A 95 4.67 -6.49 18.11
C GLU A 95 5.06 -5.02 18.32
N GLY A 96 5.91 -4.47 17.44
CA GLY A 96 6.27 -3.05 17.45
C GLY A 96 5.16 -2.10 16.98
N ALA A 97 4.06 -2.60 16.41
CA ALA A 97 2.90 -1.79 16.07
C ALA A 97 2.01 -1.63 17.31
N SER A 98 2.06 -0.44 17.92
CA SER A 98 1.44 -0.10 19.22
C SER A 98 -0.06 -0.38 19.38
N SER A 99 -0.76 -0.75 18.32
CA SER A 99 -2.19 -1.05 18.30
C SER A 99 -2.53 -2.54 18.08
N THR A 100 -1.55 -3.44 18.00
CA THR A 100 -1.81 -4.86 17.72
C THR A 100 -1.86 -5.67 19.03
N ALA A 101 -3.03 -6.23 19.36
CA ALA A 101 -3.15 -7.15 20.49
C ALA A 101 -2.30 -8.41 20.25
N ALA A 102 -1.71 -8.99 21.31
CA ALA A 102 -0.87 -10.20 21.21
C ALA A 102 -1.58 -11.38 20.52
N ALA A 103 -2.89 -11.54 20.76
CA ALA A 103 -3.71 -12.55 20.09
C ALA A 103 -3.78 -12.34 18.56
N ASN A 104 -3.77 -11.08 18.10
CA ASN A 104 -3.75 -10.74 16.68
C ASN A 104 -2.36 -11.00 16.06
N VAL A 105 -1.28 -10.84 16.84
CA VAL A 105 0.09 -11.19 16.40
C VAL A 105 0.21 -12.69 16.16
N GLU A 106 -0.14 -13.53 17.15
CA GLU A 106 -0.04 -14.99 17.01
C GLU A 106 -0.92 -15.52 15.89
N SER A 107 -2.16 -15.03 15.80
CA SER A 107 -3.08 -15.39 14.73
C SER A 107 -2.50 -15.02 13.35
N ALA A 108 -1.92 -13.83 13.22
CA ALA A 108 -1.27 -13.42 11.98
C ALA A 108 -0.04 -14.26 11.65
N VAL A 109 0.82 -14.57 12.64
CA VAL A 109 2.03 -15.40 12.46
C VAL A 109 1.66 -16.84 12.07
N ASP A 110 0.65 -17.44 12.70
CA ASP A 110 0.16 -18.78 12.35
C ASP A 110 -0.20 -18.90 10.86
N LEU A 111 -0.98 -17.95 10.33
CA LEU A 111 -1.33 -17.93 8.90
C LEU A 111 -0.08 -17.94 7.99
N ARG A 112 0.92 -17.11 8.30
CA ARG A 112 2.13 -17.00 7.47
C ARG A 112 2.99 -18.25 7.60
N SER A 113 3.12 -18.82 8.80
CA SER A 113 3.83 -20.08 9.04
C SER A 113 3.22 -21.25 8.27
N ARG A 114 1.88 -21.37 8.26
CA ARG A 114 1.17 -22.38 7.44
C ARG A 114 1.49 -22.23 5.95
N GLY A 115 1.48 -21.00 5.44
CA GLY A 115 1.81 -20.71 4.05
C GLY A 115 3.27 -20.99 3.69
N MET A 116 4.20 -20.65 4.58
CA MET A 116 5.65 -20.85 4.41
C MET A 116 6.04 -22.34 4.39
N ASN A 117 5.41 -23.15 5.23
CA ASN A 117 5.74 -24.57 5.39
C ASN A 117 4.92 -25.50 4.48
N ALA A 118 3.99 -24.96 3.69
CA ALA A 118 3.18 -25.77 2.78
C ALA A 118 4.03 -26.32 1.61
N PRO A 119 3.76 -27.55 1.15
CA PRO A 119 4.58 -28.22 0.13
C PRO A 119 4.47 -27.58 -1.27
N ASN A 120 3.42 -26.80 -1.53
CA ASN A 120 3.24 -26.05 -2.78
C ASN A 120 2.22 -24.92 -2.61
N ARG A 121 2.08 -24.09 -3.67
CA ARG A 121 1.18 -22.92 -3.68
C ARG A 121 -0.30 -23.28 -3.48
N ASN A 122 -0.75 -24.44 -3.94
CA ASN A 122 -2.14 -24.87 -3.78
C ASN A 122 -2.41 -25.28 -2.33
N ALA A 123 -1.49 -26.03 -1.71
CA ALA A 123 -1.54 -26.38 -0.30
C ALA A 123 -1.48 -25.14 0.60
N ALA A 124 -0.63 -24.16 0.29
CA ALA A 124 -0.56 -22.89 1.02
C ALA A 124 -1.90 -22.14 1.02
N ARG A 125 -2.56 -22.05 -0.15
CA ARG A 125 -3.88 -21.41 -0.27
C ARG A 125 -4.98 -22.20 0.43
N ALA A 126 -4.89 -23.54 0.43
CA ALA A 126 -5.83 -24.38 1.17
C ALA A 126 -5.69 -24.18 2.68
N ALA A 127 -4.46 -24.16 3.20
CA ALA A 127 -4.17 -23.89 4.60
C ALA A 127 -4.63 -22.47 5.02
N ALA A 128 -4.50 -21.48 4.14
CA ALA A 128 -5.02 -20.14 4.38
C ALA A 128 -6.56 -20.12 4.51
N ARG A 129 -7.28 -20.84 3.64
CA ARG A 129 -8.76 -20.95 3.76
C ARG A 129 -9.18 -21.68 5.03
N GLN A 130 -8.45 -22.74 5.40
CA GLN A 130 -8.71 -23.44 6.66
C GLN A 130 -8.50 -22.52 7.86
N TRP A 131 -7.41 -21.75 7.86
CA TRP A 131 -7.14 -20.77 8.91
C TRP A 131 -8.27 -19.74 9.04
N VAL A 132 -8.84 -19.25 7.93
CA VAL A 132 -9.98 -18.31 7.96
C VAL A 132 -11.18 -18.95 8.66
N ALA A 133 -11.56 -20.18 8.28
CA ALA A 133 -12.66 -20.90 8.90
C ALA A 133 -12.43 -21.11 10.42
N GLU A 134 -11.19 -21.39 10.83
CA GLU A 134 -10.82 -21.51 12.24
C GLU A 134 -10.94 -20.19 13.01
N GLN A 135 -10.62 -19.04 12.39
CA GLN A 135 -10.80 -17.73 13.04
C GLN A 135 -12.28 -17.37 13.17
N GLU A 136 -13.08 -17.64 12.13
CA GLU A 136 -14.53 -17.38 12.14
C GLU A 136 -15.26 -18.22 13.20
N SER A 137 -14.80 -19.45 13.48
CA SER A 137 -15.36 -20.28 14.55
C SER A 137 -15.00 -19.84 15.98
N LYS A 138 -14.03 -18.93 16.13
CA LYS A 138 -13.53 -18.41 17.41
C LYS A 138 -14.10 -17.04 17.78
N GLY A 139 -14.72 -16.36 16.82
CA GLY A 139 -15.41 -15.07 17.01
C GLY A 139 -16.87 -15.25 17.37
#